data_AF-W7XL11-F1
#
_entry.id   AF-W7XL11-F1
#
_cell.length_a   1.000
_cell.length_b   1.000
_cell.length_c   1.000
_cell.angle_alpha   90.00
_cell.angle_beta   90.00
_cell.angle_gamma   90.00
#
_symmetry.space_group_name_H-M   'P 1'
#
loop_
_entity.id
_entity.type
_entity.pdbx_description
1 polymer ?
#
loop_
_entity_poly.entity_id
_entity_poly.type
_entity_poly.pdbx_seq_one_letter_code
_entity_poly.pdbx_strand_id
1 'polypeptide(L)'
;MIYYLPLSKFFQQYLIIIFIQNKSKLTYQLTFNILQFIIFHKLLFKIFDKINKQMQQENQYFDNVEEFLNSSLQFHQVLHIDLSSNQIGDEGASALGSALANCTNLSKLVLILNNNIIGGQGASVLGSGLVNCTNLSNLGLHLYNNKIGDKGVLGLSELAKCTNLSNLILDLSNNQIGGKGVSELGSALQN
;
A
#
# COMPACT_ATOMS: atom_id res chain seq x y z
N MET A 1 83.60 15.77 31.03
CA MET A 1 83.04 15.14 29.80
C MET A 1 82.06 14.07 30.25
N ILE A 2 80.77 14.39 30.33
CA ILE A 2 79.72 13.46 30.75
C ILE A 2 79.02 13.01 29.47
N TYR A 3 79.10 11.72 29.16
CA TYR A 3 78.48 11.14 27.96
C TYR A 3 76.97 10.96 28.18
N TYR A 4 76.17 11.67 27.39
CA TYR A 4 74.74 11.42 27.24
C TYR A 4 74.52 10.14 26.41
N LEU A 5 73.84 9.14 26.96
CA LEU A 5 73.30 8.01 26.20
C LEU A 5 72.10 8.45 25.34
N PRO A 6 71.89 7.90 24.12
CA PRO A 6 70.78 8.31 23.27
C PRO A 6 69.47 7.64 23.70
N LEU A 7 68.56 8.47 24.22
CA LEU A 7 67.19 8.17 24.65
C LEU A 7 66.19 7.88 23.49
N SER A 8 66.63 7.38 22.33
CA SER A 8 65.83 7.50 21.08
C SER A 8 64.93 6.31 20.72
N LYS A 9 65.29 5.06 21.06
CA LYS A 9 64.51 3.88 20.62
C LYS A 9 63.32 3.54 21.51
N PHE A 10 63.44 3.74 22.83
CA PHE A 10 62.35 3.44 23.78
C PHE A 10 61.18 4.43 23.66
N PHE A 11 61.49 5.73 23.45
CA PHE A 11 60.46 6.75 23.23
C PHE A 11 59.71 6.58 21.90
N GLN A 12 60.39 6.15 20.83
CA GLN A 12 59.74 5.85 19.55
C GLN A 12 58.79 4.64 19.65
N GLN A 13 59.16 3.59 20.38
CA GLN A 13 58.28 2.42 20.56
C GLN A 13 57.06 2.76 21.44
N TYR A 14 57.23 3.59 22.47
CA TYR A 14 56.13 4.07 23.32
C TYR A 14 55.17 4.99 22.56
N LEU A 15 55.67 5.87 21.69
CA LEU A 15 54.84 6.71 20.81
C LEU A 15 54.07 5.90 19.77
N ILE A 16 54.66 4.85 19.19
CA ILE A 16 53.97 3.94 18.25
C ILE A 16 52.89 3.13 18.97
N ILE A 17 53.14 2.64 20.19
CA ILE A 17 52.12 1.94 20.99
C ILE A 17 50.99 2.89 21.38
N ILE A 18 51.29 4.12 21.80
CA ILE A 18 50.28 5.15 22.09
C ILE A 18 49.51 5.53 20.82
N PHE A 19 50.15 5.58 19.65
CA PHE A 19 49.49 5.89 18.38
C PHE A 19 48.61 4.74 17.88
N ILE A 20 49.01 3.48 18.09
CA ILE A 20 48.21 2.28 17.78
C ILE A 20 47.06 2.11 18.78
N GLN A 21 47.30 2.31 20.08
CA GLN A 21 46.28 2.28 21.14
C GLN A 21 45.30 3.45 21.01
N ASN A 22 45.73 4.64 20.59
CA ASN A 22 44.82 5.75 20.29
C ASN A 22 44.10 5.54 18.95
N LYS A 23 44.73 4.95 17.92
CA LYS A 23 44.01 4.54 16.70
C LYS A 23 42.95 3.51 17.01
N SER A 24 43.26 2.48 17.80
CA SER A 24 42.29 1.45 18.17
C SER A 24 41.14 2.04 18.97
N LYS A 25 41.43 2.90 19.97
CA LYS A 25 40.42 3.62 20.75
C LYS A 25 39.57 4.56 19.89
N LEU A 26 40.18 5.26 18.92
CA LEU A 26 39.48 6.11 17.95
C LEU A 26 38.63 5.28 16.97
N THR A 27 39.10 4.12 16.52
CA THR A 27 38.33 3.21 15.67
C THR A 27 37.19 2.55 16.44
N TYR A 28 37.38 2.17 17.71
CA TYR A 28 36.30 1.67 18.57
C TYR A 28 35.27 2.76 18.86
N GLN A 29 35.71 3.99 19.11
CA GLN A 29 34.81 5.12 19.32
C GLN A 29 34.03 5.43 18.03
N LEU A 30 34.68 5.39 16.88
CA LEU A 30 34.05 5.64 15.58
C LEU A 30 33.03 4.53 15.24
N THR A 31 33.38 3.26 15.43
CA THR A 31 32.46 2.14 15.19
C THR A 31 31.29 2.15 16.17
N PHE A 32 31.53 2.49 17.44
CA PHE A 32 30.47 2.68 18.44
C PHE A 32 29.50 3.81 18.04
N ASN A 33 30.02 4.96 17.62
CA ASN A 33 29.20 6.09 17.16
C ASN A 33 28.39 5.73 15.90
N ILE A 34 28.98 5.01 14.95
CA ILE A 34 28.28 4.53 13.74
C ILE A 34 27.17 3.55 14.12
N LEU A 35 27.43 2.61 15.03
CA LEU A 35 26.42 1.66 15.49
C LEU A 35 25.26 2.38 16.19
N GLN A 36 25.56 3.36 17.03
CA GLN A 36 24.56 4.18 17.72
C GLN A 36 23.72 4.99 16.73
N PHE A 37 24.33 5.55 15.67
CA PHE A 37 23.62 6.22 14.59
C PHE A 37 22.71 5.27 13.80
N ILE A 38 23.18 4.06 13.46
CA ILE A 38 22.36 3.05 12.78
C ILE A 38 21.18 2.61 13.64
N ILE A 39 21.39 2.40 14.94
CA ILE A 39 20.31 2.06 15.89
C ILE A 39 19.29 3.20 15.96
N PHE A 40 19.75 4.45 16.07
CA PHE A 40 18.89 5.62 16.09
C PHE A 40 18.09 5.75 14.80
N HIS A 41 18.71 5.58 13.63
CA HIS A 41 18.03 5.62 12.33
C HIS A 41 16.98 4.51 12.21
N LYS A 42 17.29 3.28 12.65
CA LYS A 42 16.31 2.17 12.66
C LYS A 42 15.14 2.45 13.61
N LEU A 43 15.41 3.07 14.75
CA LEU A 43 14.38 3.47 15.71
C LEU A 43 13.51 4.60 15.14
N LEU A 44 14.11 5.61 14.52
CA LEU A 44 13.44 6.71 13.86
C LEU A 44 12.53 6.21 12.72
N PHE A 45 13.02 5.27 11.91
CA PHE A 45 12.23 4.63 10.85
C PHE A 45 11.03 3.87 11.43
N LYS A 46 11.22 3.08 12.50
CA LYS A 46 10.10 2.41 13.18
C LYS A 46 9.09 3.39 13.79
N ILE A 47 9.56 4.50 14.35
CA ILE A 47 8.70 5.55 14.90
C ILE A 47 7.93 6.24 13.79
N PHE A 48 8.59 6.57 12.67
CA PHE A 48 7.96 7.16 11.49
C PHE A 48 6.90 6.22 10.89
N ASP A 49 7.20 4.93 10.72
CA ASP A 49 6.22 3.92 10.30
C ASP A 49 5.04 3.82 11.26
N LYS A 50 5.28 3.88 12.56
CA LYS A 50 4.23 3.81 13.58
C LYS A 50 3.36 5.07 13.58
N ILE A 51 3.96 6.26 13.44
CA ILE A 51 3.25 7.53 13.35
C ILE A 51 2.43 7.56 12.06
N ASN A 52 3.00 7.17 10.91
CA ASN A 52 2.27 7.05 9.65
C ASN A 52 1.11 6.07 9.76
N LYS A 53 1.30 4.89 10.37
CA LYS A 53 0.21 3.94 10.62
C LYS A 53 -0.87 4.51 11.54
N GLN A 54 -0.51 5.31 12.55
CA GLN A 54 -1.49 5.98 13.42
C GLN A 54 -2.23 7.11 12.69
N MET A 55 -1.55 7.86 11.81
CA MET A 55 -2.20 8.88 10.98
C MET A 55 -3.04 8.28 9.83
N GLN A 56 -2.81 7.02 9.45
CA GLN A 56 -3.56 6.28 8.43
C GLN A 56 -4.81 5.55 8.97
N GLN A 57 -5.09 5.62 10.28
CA GLN A 57 -6.28 5.01 10.89
C GLN A 57 -7.55 5.86 10.71
N GLU A 58 -7.44 7.09 10.22
CA GLU A 58 -8.59 7.86 9.75
C GLU A 58 -9.03 7.27 8.41
N ASN A 59 -10.28 6.80 8.31
CA ASN A 59 -10.89 6.42 7.03
C ASN A 59 -10.60 7.55 6.03
N GLN A 60 -9.89 7.25 4.94
CA GLN A 60 -9.70 8.26 3.90
C GLN A 60 -10.92 8.29 2.99
N TYR A 61 -11.52 9.47 2.91
CA TYR A 61 -12.71 9.76 2.14
C TYR A 61 -12.32 10.46 0.85
N PHE A 62 -12.79 9.95 -0.29
CA PHE A 62 -12.64 10.61 -1.58
C PHE A 62 -14.02 10.74 -2.23
N ASP A 63 -14.39 11.96 -2.63
CA ASP A 63 -15.59 12.26 -3.41
C ASP A 63 -15.27 12.67 -4.87
N ASN A 64 -13.97 12.62 -5.22
CA ASN A 64 -13.44 12.90 -6.54
C ASN A 64 -12.43 11.83 -6.97
N VAL A 65 -12.56 11.35 -8.22
CA VAL A 65 -11.61 10.40 -8.84
C VAL A 65 -10.20 10.97 -8.87
N GLU A 66 -10.04 12.23 -9.27
CA GLU A 66 -8.72 12.86 -9.42
C GLU A 66 -7.96 12.95 -8.10
N GLU A 67 -8.67 13.26 -7.00
CA GLU A 67 -8.08 13.31 -5.68
C GLU A 67 -7.56 11.93 -5.24
N PHE A 68 -8.36 10.88 -5.45
CA PHE A 68 -7.92 9.51 -5.18
C PHE A 68 -6.71 9.13 -6.04
N LEU A 69 -6.72 9.42 -7.34
CA LEU A 69 -5.62 9.09 -8.24
C LEU A 69 -4.30 9.79 -7.87
N ASN A 70 -4.39 11.00 -7.31
CA ASN A 70 -3.23 11.79 -6.87
C ASN A 70 -2.77 11.46 -5.42
N SER A 71 -3.49 10.59 -4.72
CA SER A 71 -3.19 10.21 -3.35
C SER A 71 -2.04 9.18 -3.24
N SER A 72 -1.57 8.92 -2.02
CA SER A 72 -0.46 7.98 -1.80
C SER A 72 -0.95 6.53 -1.74
N LEU A 73 -1.30 5.97 -2.91
CA LEU A 73 -2.03 4.70 -3.09
C LEU A 73 -1.56 3.52 -2.22
N GLN A 74 -0.24 3.34 -2.07
CA GLN A 74 0.35 2.21 -1.33
C GLN A 74 0.16 2.28 0.19
N PHE A 75 -0.25 3.42 0.73
CA PHE A 75 -0.36 3.64 2.18
C PHE A 75 -1.78 3.46 2.70
N HIS A 76 -2.77 3.34 1.82
CA HIS A 76 -4.15 3.16 2.25
C HIS A 76 -4.38 1.78 2.82
N GLN A 77 -4.93 1.73 4.04
CA GLN A 77 -5.36 0.51 4.70
C GLN A 77 -6.87 0.41 4.76
N VAL A 78 -7.57 1.54 4.88
CA VAL A 78 -9.03 1.63 4.92
C VAL A 78 -9.47 2.80 4.04
N LEU A 79 -10.31 2.52 3.04
CA LEU A 79 -10.83 3.51 2.12
C LEU A 79 -12.35 3.55 2.13
N HIS A 80 -12.88 4.75 2.03
CA HIS A 80 -14.27 5.02 1.70
C HIS A 80 -14.30 5.99 0.53
N ILE A 81 -14.76 5.54 -0.63
CA ILE A 81 -14.81 6.36 -1.84
C ILE A 81 -16.27 6.45 -2.27
N ASP A 82 -16.84 7.66 -2.23
CA ASP A 82 -18.20 7.91 -2.70
C ASP A 82 -18.17 8.80 -3.94
N LEU A 83 -18.36 8.15 -5.09
CA LEU A 83 -18.35 8.77 -6.40
C LEU A 83 -19.72 8.65 -7.08
N SER A 84 -20.78 8.63 -6.28
CA SER A 84 -22.15 8.57 -6.77
C SER A 84 -22.48 9.73 -7.72
N SER A 85 -23.19 9.45 -8.81
CA SER A 85 -23.75 10.49 -9.70
C SER A 85 -22.72 11.40 -10.39
N ASN A 86 -21.50 10.90 -10.63
CA ASN A 86 -20.39 11.67 -11.22
C ASN A 86 -20.18 11.46 -12.73
N GLN A 87 -21.14 10.83 -13.42
CA GLN A 87 -21.05 10.52 -14.85
C GLN A 87 -19.83 9.68 -15.25
N ILE A 88 -19.33 8.85 -14.31
CA ILE A 88 -18.17 8.00 -14.54
C ILE A 88 -18.54 6.93 -15.58
N GLY A 89 -17.79 6.90 -16.69
CA GLY A 89 -17.88 5.87 -17.71
C GLY A 89 -16.82 4.78 -17.55
N ASP A 90 -16.69 3.94 -18.57
CA ASP A 90 -15.72 2.83 -18.57
C ASP A 90 -14.27 3.28 -18.36
N GLU A 91 -13.88 4.43 -18.91
CA GLU A 91 -12.53 4.99 -18.78
C GLU A 91 -12.23 5.38 -17.33
N GLY A 92 -13.15 6.11 -16.68
CA GLY A 92 -13.00 6.51 -15.28
C GLY A 92 -13.00 5.32 -14.33
N ALA A 93 -13.88 4.34 -14.55
CA ALA A 93 -13.89 3.10 -13.78
C ALA A 93 -12.60 2.27 -14.00
N SER A 94 -12.06 2.27 -15.22
CA SER A 94 -10.79 1.59 -15.52
C SER A 94 -9.60 2.27 -14.85
N ALA A 95 -9.58 3.61 -14.82
CA ALA A 95 -8.57 4.37 -14.08
C ALA A 95 -8.64 4.09 -12.58
N LEU A 96 -9.85 4.08 -12.00
CA LEU A 96 -10.08 3.69 -10.61
C LEU A 96 -9.60 2.26 -10.31
N GLY A 97 -9.97 1.28 -11.14
CA GLY A 97 -9.52 -0.11 -10.98
C GLY A 97 -8.00 -0.24 -11.03
N SER A 98 -7.37 0.45 -11.98
CA SER A 98 -5.90 0.45 -12.15
C SER A 98 -5.19 1.10 -10.96
N ALA A 99 -5.74 2.17 -10.39
CA ALA A 99 -5.19 2.80 -9.20
C ALA A 99 -5.39 1.93 -7.94
N LEU A 100 -6.57 1.34 -7.77
CA LEU A 100 -6.86 0.41 -6.68
C LEU A 100 -5.93 -0.80 -6.70
N ALA A 101 -5.50 -1.27 -7.88
CA ALA A 101 -4.51 -2.33 -8.00
C ALA A 101 -3.17 -2.02 -7.31
N ASN A 102 -2.84 -0.74 -7.12
CA ASN A 102 -1.63 -0.29 -6.42
C ASN A 102 -1.85 -0.13 -4.90
N CYS A 103 -3.07 -0.28 -4.40
CA CYS A 103 -3.40 -0.21 -2.98
C CYS A 103 -3.14 -1.56 -2.28
N THR A 104 -1.91 -2.06 -2.32
CA THR A 104 -1.56 -3.41 -1.84
C THR A 104 -1.72 -3.61 -0.32
N ASN A 105 -1.73 -2.52 0.46
CA ASN A 105 -1.97 -2.56 1.92
C ASN A 105 -3.46 -2.43 2.29
N LEU A 106 -4.36 -2.34 1.31
CA LEU A 106 -5.78 -2.10 1.54
C LEU A 106 -6.43 -3.32 2.19
N SER A 107 -7.00 -3.12 3.37
CA SER A 107 -7.67 -4.15 4.17
C SER A 107 -9.20 -4.02 4.15
N LYS A 108 -9.71 -2.80 3.95
CA LYS A 108 -11.14 -2.49 3.87
C LYS A 108 -11.39 -1.43 2.81
N LEU A 109 -12.37 -1.68 1.95
CA LEU A 109 -12.84 -0.73 0.94
C LEU A 109 -14.35 -0.65 0.97
N VAL A 110 -14.88 0.57 1.01
CA VAL A 110 -16.25 0.88 0.61
C VAL A 110 -16.15 1.78 -0.62
N LEU A 111 -16.61 1.30 -1.77
CA LEU A 111 -16.60 2.00 -3.04
C LEU A 111 -18.04 2.14 -3.54
N ILE A 112 -18.52 3.39 -3.56
CA ILE A 112 -19.87 3.75 -3.98
C ILE A 112 -19.76 4.43 -5.35
N LEU A 113 -20.27 3.75 -6.37
CA LEU A 113 -20.26 4.17 -7.78
C LEU A 113 -21.68 4.21 -8.35
N ASN A 114 -22.67 4.43 -7.48
CA ASN A 114 -24.07 4.43 -7.85
C ASN A 114 -24.42 5.55 -8.84
N ASN A 115 -25.41 5.34 -9.71
CA ASN A 115 -25.92 6.33 -10.66
C ASN A 115 -24.85 6.90 -11.61
N ASN A 116 -23.96 6.04 -12.12
CA ASN A 116 -22.97 6.41 -13.12
C ASN A 116 -23.31 5.75 -14.48
N ILE A 117 -22.40 5.80 -15.44
CA ILE A 117 -22.57 5.21 -16.78
C ILE A 117 -21.53 4.11 -17.05
N ILE A 118 -21.10 3.42 -15.99
CA ILE A 118 -20.10 2.35 -16.06
C ILE A 118 -20.69 1.17 -16.85
N GLY A 119 -20.00 0.76 -17.90
CA GLY A 119 -20.33 -0.37 -18.74
C GLY A 119 -19.58 -1.64 -18.32
N GLY A 120 -19.62 -2.63 -19.20
CA GLY A 120 -18.98 -3.91 -18.94
C GLY A 120 -17.46 -3.83 -18.87
N GLN A 121 -16.83 -2.95 -19.67
CA GLN A 121 -15.37 -2.83 -19.69
C GLN A 121 -14.83 -2.24 -18.39
N GLY A 122 -15.44 -1.14 -17.92
CA GLY A 122 -15.05 -0.48 -16.67
C GLY A 122 -15.25 -1.40 -15.47
N ALA A 123 -16.38 -2.10 -15.40
CA ALA A 123 -16.64 -3.09 -14.35
C ALA A 123 -15.61 -4.23 -14.35
N SER A 124 -15.21 -4.71 -15.53
CA SER A 124 -14.21 -5.78 -15.64
C SER A 124 -12.83 -5.35 -15.17
N VAL A 125 -12.38 -4.14 -15.51
CA VAL A 125 -11.08 -3.61 -15.06
C VAL A 125 -11.13 -3.29 -13.56
N LEU A 126 -12.27 -2.81 -13.06
CA LEU A 126 -12.46 -2.58 -11.63
C LEU A 126 -12.33 -3.90 -10.84
N GLY A 127 -13.01 -4.95 -11.29
CA GLY A 127 -12.93 -6.28 -10.68
C GLY A 127 -11.51 -6.85 -10.67
N SER A 128 -10.81 -6.81 -11.81
CA SER A 128 -9.43 -7.32 -11.90
C SER A 128 -8.42 -6.50 -11.10
N GLY A 129 -8.63 -5.18 -11.01
CA GLY A 129 -7.80 -4.30 -10.19
C GLY A 129 -7.86 -4.66 -8.71
N LEU A 130 -9.08 -4.91 -8.20
CA LEU A 130 -9.33 -5.25 -6.80
C LEU A 130 -8.68 -6.57 -6.37
N VAL A 131 -8.44 -7.51 -7.28
CA VAL A 131 -7.72 -8.77 -6.98
C VAL A 131 -6.29 -8.51 -6.50
N ASN A 132 -5.66 -7.41 -6.90
CA ASN A 132 -4.32 -7.06 -6.46
C ASN A 132 -4.26 -6.47 -5.04
N CYS A 133 -5.41 -6.13 -4.45
CA CYS A 133 -5.51 -5.75 -3.05
C CYS A 133 -5.43 -7.00 -2.16
N THR A 134 -4.26 -7.61 -2.08
CA THR A 134 -4.07 -8.95 -1.47
C THR A 134 -4.42 -9.01 0.02
N ASN A 135 -4.46 -7.89 0.72
CA ASN A 135 -4.86 -7.79 2.13
C ASN A 135 -6.36 -7.51 2.34
N LEU A 136 -7.14 -7.37 1.26
CA LEU A 136 -8.53 -6.94 1.32
C LEU A 136 -9.40 -8.02 1.97
N SER A 137 -9.97 -7.67 3.12
CA SER A 137 -10.80 -8.57 3.93
C SER A 137 -12.27 -8.17 3.97
N ASN A 138 -12.56 -6.90 3.70
CA ASN A 138 -13.90 -6.32 3.68
C ASN A 138 -14.08 -5.44 2.44
N LEU A 139 -15.02 -5.81 1.57
CA LEU A 139 -15.36 -5.05 0.37
C LEU A 139 -16.84 -4.73 0.36
N GLY A 140 -17.17 -3.44 0.32
CA GLY A 140 -18.48 -2.95 -0.13
C GLY A 140 -18.33 -2.32 -1.51
N LEU A 141 -18.94 -2.91 -2.52
CA LEU A 141 -18.94 -2.42 -3.90
C LEU A 141 -20.37 -2.14 -4.32
N HIS A 142 -20.72 -0.85 -4.41
CA HIS A 142 -22.05 -0.39 -4.79
C HIS A 142 -22.02 0.16 -6.21
N LEU A 143 -22.70 -0.52 -7.12
CA LEU A 143 -22.74 -0.24 -8.56
C LEU A 143 -24.19 -0.06 -9.03
N TYR A 144 -25.10 0.33 -8.15
CA TYR A 144 -26.51 0.55 -8.46
C TYR A 144 -26.67 1.54 -9.61
N ASN A 145 -27.61 1.27 -10.53
CA ASN A 145 -27.95 2.17 -11.64
C ASN A 145 -26.74 2.54 -12.51
N ASN A 146 -26.18 1.53 -13.17
CA ASN A 146 -25.10 1.66 -14.16
C ASN A 146 -25.50 0.92 -15.46
N LYS A 147 -24.55 0.71 -16.37
CA LYS A 147 -24.75 0.02 -17.66
C LYS A 147 -24.01 -1.32 -17.72
N ILE A 148 -23.82 -1.98 -16.58
CA ILE A 148 -23.09 -3.24 -16.50
C ILE A 148 -23.94 -4.36 -17.08
N GLY A 149 -23.40 -5.09 -18.06
CA GLY A 149 -24.03 -6.29 -18.62
C GLY A 149 -23.32 -7.58 -18.19
N ASP A 150 -23.73 -8.70 -18.78
CA ASP A 150 -23.19 -10.04 -18.48
C ASP A 150 -21.65 -10.12 -18.54
N LYS A 151 -21.04 -9.47 -19.54
CA LYS A 151 -19.57 -9.43 -19.66
C LYS A 151 -18.91 -8.67 -18.50
N GLY A 152 -19.55 -7.60 -18.03
CA GLY A 152 -19.03 -6.80 -16.94
C GLY A 152 -19.10 -7.53 -15.61
N VAL A 153 -20.22 -8.22 -15.35
CA VAL A 153 -20.38 -9.00 -14.12
C VAL A 153 -19.44 -10.21 -14.10
N LEU A 154 -19.14 -10.81 -15.26
CA LEU A 154 -18.08 -11.83 -15.37
C LEU A 154 -16.73 -11.28 -14.93
N GLY A 155 -16.38 -10.04 -15.28
CA GLY A 155 -15.16 -9.41 -14.80
C GLY A 155 -15.18 -9.12 -13.29
N LEU A 156 -16.34 -8.83 -12.70
CA LEU A 156 -16.49 -8.71 -11.24
C LEU A 156 -16.42 -10.06 -10.51
N SER A 157 -16.68 -11.18 -11.21
CA SER A 157 -16.56 -12.52 -10.63
C SER A 157 -15.12 -12.86 -10.21
N GLU A 158 -14.13 -12.13 -10.75
CA GLU A 158 -12.73 -12.20 -10.36
C GLU A 158 -12.50 -11.90 -8.87
N LEU A 159 -13.44 -11.22 -8.20
CA LEU A 159 -13.41 -11.02 -6.75
C LEU A 159 -13.35 -12.34 -5.95
N ALA A 160 -13.78 -13.47 -6.55
CA ALA A 160 -13.61 -14.80 -5.97
C ALA A 160 -12.12 -15.18 -5.74
N LYS A 161 -11.19 -14.53 -6.46
CA LYS A 161 -9.74 -14.75 -6.30
C LYS A 161 -9.17 -14.00 -5.09
N CYS A 162 -9.92 -13.11 -4.46
CA CYS A 162 -9.50 -12.41 -3.25
C CYS A 162 -9.55 -13.37 -2.05
N THR A 163 -8.47 -14.12 -1.82
CA THR A 163 -8.42 -15.21 -0.83
C THR A 163 -8.61 -14.76 0.63
N ASN A 164 -8.35 -13.49 0.94
CA ASN A 164 -8.54 -12.91 2.27
C ASN A 164 -9.92 -12.26 2.45
N LEU A 165 -10.75 -12.21 1.41
CA LEU A 165 -12.05 -11.54 1.44
C LEU A 165 -13.04 -12.35 2.29
N SER A 166 -13.40 -11.80 3.44
CA SER A 166 -14.31 -12.43 4.41
C SER A 166 -15.73 -11.85 4.37
N ASN A 167 -15.86 -10.59 3.94
CA ASN A 167 -17.14 -9.92 3.79
C ASN A 167 -17.20 -9.22 2.43
N LEU A 168 -18.24 -9.53 1.67
CA LEU A 168 -18.55 -8.90 0.39
C LEU A 168 -19.98 -8.36 0.42
N ILE A 169 -20.13 -7.06 0.21
CA ILE A 169 -21.39 -6.43 -0.18
C ILE A 169 -21.23 -6.04 -1.64
N LEU A 170 -22.10 -6.58 -2.50
CA LEU A 170 -22.11 -6.29 -3.92
C LEU A 170 -23.52 -5.90 -4.34
N ASP A 171 -23.73 -4.61 -4.62
CA ASP A 171 -25.01 -4.12 -5.14
C ASP A 171 -24.89 -3.85 -6.64
N LEU A 172 -25.57 -4.67 -7.43
CA LEU A 172 -25.63 -4.59 -8.88
C LEU A 172 -27.04 -4.24 -9.39
N SER A 173 -27.92 -3.81 -8.50
CA SER A 173 -29.32 -3.53 -8.83
C SER A 173 -29.43 -2.45 -9.92
N ASN A 174 -30.46 -2.53 -10.76
CA ASN A 174 -30.68 -1.61 -11.87
C ASN A 174 -29.48 -1.53 -12.86
N ASN A 175 -28.96 -2.68 -13.27
CA ASN A 175 -28.00 -2.84 -14.36
C ASN A 175 -28.61 -3.70 -15.49
N GLN A 176 -27.83 -3.98 -16.54
CA GLN A 176 -28.26 -4.72 -17.74
C GLN A 176 -27.81 -6.19 -17.68
N ILE A 177 -27.85 -6.80 -16.49
CA ILE A 177 -27.38 -8.16 -16.24
C ILE A 177 -28.53 -9.16 -16.52
N GLY A 178 -28.30 -10.08 -17.43
CA GLY A 178 -29.21 -11.17 -17.77
C GLY A 178 -29.02 -12.39 -16.87
N GLY A 179 -29.88 -13.39 -17.04
CA GLY A 179 -29.84 -14.63 -16.25
C GLY A 179 -28.52 -15.39 -16.34
N LYS A 180 -27.83 -15.30 -17.49
CA LYS A 180 -26.49 -15.89 -17.67
C LYS A 180 -25.47 -15.21 -16.76
N GLY A 181 -25.37 -13.88 -16.79
CA GLY A 181 -24.44 -13.13 -15.94
C GLY A 181 -24.68 -13.38 -14.45
N VAL A 182 -25.94 -13.45 -14.02
CA VAL A 182 -26.30 -13.80 -12.64
C VAL A 182 -25.83 -15.21 -12.27
N SER A 183 -26.08 -16.21 -13.13
CA SER A 183 -25.68 -17.59 -12.87
C SER A 183 -24.16 -17.74 -12.78
N GLU A 184 -23.41 -17.06 -13.65
CA GLU A 184 -21.94 -17.09 -13.65
C GLU A 184 -21.37 -16.42 -12.40
N LEU A 185 -21.86 -15.23 -12.04
CA LEU A 185 -21.46 -14.54 -10.82
C LEU A 185 -21.76 -15.39 -9.58
N GLY A 186 -22.98 -15.95 -9.50
CA GLY A 186 -23.39 -16.79 -8.38
C GLY A 186 -22.53 -18.04 -8.22
N SER A 187 -22.15 -18.67 -9.34
CA SER A 187 -21.26 -19.83 -9.33
C SER A 187 -19.84 -19.46 -8.90
N ALA A 188 -19.34 -18.30 -9.34
CA ALA A 188 -17.98 -17.85 -9.02
C ALA A 188 -17.83 -17.44 -7.55
N LEU A 189 -18.85 -16.80 -6.96
CA LEU A 189 -18.83 -16.36 -5.57
C LEU A 189 -19.31 -17.43 -4.58
N GLN A 190 -19.54 -18.66 -5.05
CA GLN A 190 -19.92 -19.80 -4.23
C GLN A 190 -18.68 -20.32 -3.47
N ASN A 191 -18.31 -19.64 -2.39
CA ASN A 191 -17.32 -20.10 -1.42
C ASN A 191 -17.94 -21.05 -0.38
#